data_AF-A0A2M7H4T7-F1
#
_entry.id   AF-A0A2M7H4T7-F1
#
_cell.length_a   1.000
_cell.length_b   1.000
_cell.length_c   1.000
_cell.angle_alpha   90.00
_cell.angle_beta   90.00
_cell.angle_gamma   90.00
#
_symmetry.space_group_name_H-M   'P 1'
#
loop_
_entity.id
_entity.type
_entity.pdbx_description
1 polymer ?
#
loop_
_entity_poly.entity_id
_entity_poly.type
_entity_poly.pdbx_seq_one_letter_code
_entity_poly.pdbx_strand_id
1 'polypeptide(L)'
;FRDKVITEALVQKTLRAEGKAIPSGQKKYARLAGGLAWIICGAGAFVIVLIGMLSGSYYVFFILLFGVLSVGGFIQLITGRHLISKR
;
A
#
# COMPACT_ATOMS: atom_id res chain seq x y z
N PHE A 1 12.63 2.74 11.14
CA PHE A 1 11.44 2.89 10.27
C PHE A 1 10.48 1.71 10.47
N ARG A 2 10.95 0.48 10.24
CA ARG A 2 10.20 -0.76 10.44
C ARG A 2 9.51 -0.87 11.81
N ASP A 3 10.23 -0.62 12.90
CA ASP A 3 9.65 -0.77 14.25
C ASP A 3 8.50 0.22 14.49
N LYS A 4 8.65 1.48 14.05
CA LYS A 4 7.59 2.48 14.15
C LYS A 4 6.33 2.09 13.36
N VAL A 5 6.50 1.49 12.18
CA VAL A 5 5.38 0.97 11.36
C VAL A 5 4.69 -0.19 12.07
N ILE A 6 5.45 -1.10 12.69
CA ILE A 6 4.91 -2.24 13.42
C ILE A 6 4.15 -1.77 14.68
N THR A 7 4.73 -0.85 15.45
CA THR A 7 4.08 -0.30 16.64
C THR A 7 2.78 0.41 16.28
N GLU A 8 2.76 1.25 15.23
CA GLU A 8 1.51 1.87 14.78
C GLU A 8 0.49 0.86 14.29
N ALA A 9 0.90 -0.17 13.54
CA ALA A 9 0.00 -1.23 13.10
C ALA A 9 -0.61 -2.01 14.26
N LEU A 10 0.15 -2.24 15.34
CA LEU A 10 -0.34 -2.89 16.55
C LEU A 10 -1.32 -2.00 17.32
N VAL A 11 -1.03 -0.71 17.47
CA VAL A 11 -1.95 0.20 18.19
C VAL A 11 -3.22 0.47 17.37
N GLN A 12 -3.13 0.54 16.05
CA GLN A 12 -4.32 0.57 15.19
C GLN A 12 -5.18 -0.69 15.36
N LYS A 13 -4.56 -1.86 15.53
CA LYS A 13 -5.26 -3.14 15.75
C LYS A 13 -5.97 -3.16 17.11
N THR A 14 -5.30 -2.73 18.19
CA THR A 14 -5.91 -2.69 19.54
C THR A 14 -7.04 -1.67 19.59
N LEU A 15 -6.84 -0.45 19.08
CA LEU A 15 -7.91 0.57 19.03
C LEU A 15 -9.12 0.10 18.23
N ARG A 16 -8.90 -0.65 17.14
CA ARG A 16 -9.99 -1.23 16.35
C ARG A 16 -10.73 -2.33 17.11
N ALA A 17 -10.01 -3.20 17.83
CA ALA A 17 -10.63 -4.23 18.67
C ALA A 17 -11.47 -3.62 19.79
N GLU A 18 -11.07 -2.45 20.29
CA GLU A 18 -11.81 -1.67 21.29
C GLU A 18 -12.92 -0.78 20.69
N GLY A 19 -13.12 -0.79 19.37
CA GLY A 19 -14.10 0.07 18.69
C GLY A 19 -13.79 1.57 18.73
N LYS A 20 -12.57 1.96 19.12
CA LYS A 20 -12.15 3.35 19.28
C LYS A 20 -11.64 3.94 17.96
N ALA A 21 -11.81 5.25 17.81
CA ALA A 21 -11.29 5.98 16.66
C ALA A 21 -9.76 5.98 16.65
N ILE A 22 -9.15 5.75 15.48
CA ILE A 22 -7.69 5.80 15.30
C ILE A 22 -7.25 7.27 15.27
N PRO A 23 -6.39 7.73 16.20
CA PRO A 23 -5.89 9.11 16.22
C PRO A 23 -5.01 9.39 15.01
N SER A 24 -4.99 10.65 14.56
CA SER A 24 -4.26 11.09 13.36
C SER A 24 -2.76 10.78 13.41
N GLY A 25 -2.15 10.86 14.60
CA GLY A 25 -0.74 10.55 14.82
C GLY A 25 -0.37 9.13 14.42
N GLN A 26 -1.26 8.16 14.64
CA GLN A 26 -1.02 6.74 14.34
C GLN A 26 -1.41 6.34 12.92
N LYS A 27 -1.85 7.30 12.08
CA LYS A 27 -2.11 7.07 10.64
C LYS A 27 -0.91 7.41 9.78
N LYS A 28 0.09 8.12 10.33
CA LYS A 28 1.17 8.72 9.55
C LYS A 28 1.99 7.67 8.81
N TYR A 29 2.42 6.60 9.49
CA TYR A 29 3.28 5.60 8.86
C TYR A 29 2.48 4.62 8.00
N ALA A 30 1.20 4.39 8.34
CA ALA A 30 0.28 3.66 7.46
C ALA A 30 0.12 4.37 6.11
N ARG A 31 -0.11 5.70 6.13
CA ARG A 31 -0.19 6.51 4.92
C ARG A 31 1.12 6.51 4.13
N LEU A 32 2.25 6.68 4.82
CA LEU A 32 3.55 6.74 4.18
C LEU A 32 3.94 5.41 3.52
N ALA A 33 3.66 4.29 4.19
CA ALA A 33 3.84 2.95 3.61
C ALA A 33 2.91 2.71 2.42
N GLY A 34 1.64 3.15 2.49
CA GLY A 34 0.70 3.09 1.37
C GLY A 34 1.15 3.93 0.17
N GLY A 35 1.63 5.15 0.42
CA GLY A 35 2.15 6.03 -0.62
C GLY A 35 3.37 5.47 -1.32
N LEU A 36 4.32 4.90 -0.57
CA LEU A 36 5.48 4.23 -1.16
C LEU A 36 5.05 3.03 -2.02
N ALA A 37 4.12 2.21 -1.54
CA ALA A 37 3.59 1.09 -2.31
C ALA A 37 2.90 1.54 -3.60
N TRP A 38 2.09 2.61 -3.53
CA TRP A 38 1.43 3.19 -4.70
C TRP A 38 2.42 3.70 -5.74
N ILE A 39 3.44 4.45 -5.32
CA ILE A 39 4.46 5.00 -6.23
C ILE A 39 5.28 3.88 -6.86
N ILE A 40 5.81 2.94 -6.07
CA ILE A 40 6.68 1.87 -6.57
C ILE A 40 5.89 0.94 -7.49
N CYS A 41 4.67 0.53 -7.10
CA CYS A 41 3.87 -0.37 -7.91
C CYS A 41 3.31 0.33 -9.16
N GLY A 42 2.92 1.60 -9.05
CA GLY A 42 2.48 2.41 -10.18
C GLY A 42 3.60 2.64 -11.20
N ALA A 43 4.81 2.98 -10.75
CA ALA A 43 5.98 3.11 -11.61
C ALA A 43 6.35 1.77 -12.25
N GLY A 44 6.31 0.67 -11.50
CA GLY A 44 6.55 -0.67 -12.03
C GLY A 44 5.55 -1.05 -13.14
N ALA A 45 4.25 -0.81 -12.91
CA ALA A 45 3.23 -1.03 -13.93
C ALA A 45 3.49 -0.20 -15.19
N PHE A 46 3.85 1.08 -15.04
CA PHE A 46 4.16 1.97 -16.16
C PHE A 46 5.36 1.47 -17.00
N VAL A 47 6.43 1.01 -16.33
CA VAL A 47 7.61 0.43 -17.01
C VAL A 47 7.23 -0.84 -17.78
N ILE A 48 6.43 -1.72 -17.18
CA ILE A 48 5.97 -2.96 -17.83
C ILE A 48 5.14 -2.64 -19.07
N VAL A 49 4.25 -1.64 -19.00
CA VAL A 49 3.46 -1.18 -20.15
C VAL A 49 4.37 -0.67 -21.27
N LEU A 50 5.37 0.16 -20.93
CA LEU A 50 6.37 0.68 -21.88
C LEU A 50 7.14 -0.44 -22.58
N ILE A 51 7.61 -1.44 -21.83
CA ILE A 51 8.29 -2.61 -22.39
C ILE A 51 7.34 -3.36 -23.33
N GLY A 52 6.07 -3.53 -22.93
CA GLY A 52 5.09 -4.22 -23.75
C GLY A 52 4.79 -3.49 -25.07
N MET A 53 4.73 -2.15 -25.04
CA MET A 53 4.57 -1.33 -26.24
C MET A 53 5.77 -1.44 -27.19
N LEU A 54 6.99 -1.49 -26.66
CA LEU A 54 8.22 -1.56 -27.46
C LEU A 54 8.52 -2.97 -28.01
N SER A 55 8.15 -4.01 -27.26
CA SER A 55 8.42 -5.41 -27.61
C SER A 55 7.28 -6.11 -28.36
N GLY A 56 6.10 -5.48 -28.46
CA GLY A 56 4.88 -6.08 -29.02
C GLY A 56 4.29 -7.20 -28.16
N SER A 57 4.84 -7.46 -26.97
CA SER A 57 4.41 -8.51 -26.05
C SER A 57 3.69 -7.91 -24.84
N TYR A 58 2.43 -8.29 -24.62
CA TYR A 58 1.64 -7.75 -23.50
C TYR A 58 1.76 -8.58 -22.23
N TYR A 59 2.42 -8.02 -21.21
CA TYR A 59 2.59 -8.63 -19.89
C TYR A 59 1.37 -8.42 -18.98
N VAL A 60 0.19 -8.83 -19.45
CA VAL A 60 -1.11 -8.55 -18.81
C VAL A 60 -1.15 -8.95 -17.34
N PHE A 61 -0.60 -10.12 -17.00
CA PHE A 61 -0.54 -10.59 -15.61
C PHE A 61 0.21 -9.62 -14.69
N PHE A 62 1.38 -9.12 -15.13
CA PHE A 62 2.19 -8.21 -14.32
C PHE A 62 1.55 -6.83 -14.20
N ILE A 63 0.91 -6.34 -15.27
CA ILE A 63 0.16 -5.08 -15.25
C ILE A 63 -0.97 -5.17 -14.23
N LEU A 64 -1.74 -6.25 -14.23
CA LEU A 64 -2.83 -6.47 -13.27
C LEU A 64 -2.30 -6.62 -11.84
N LEU A 65 -1.23 -7.40 -11.63
CA LEU A 65 -0.64 -7.59 -10.31
C LEU A 65 -0.14 -6.27 -9.71
N PHE A 66 0.66 -5.51 -10.46
CA PHE A 66 1.17 -4.21 -10.02
C PHE A 66 0.05 -3.17 -9.89
N GLY A 67 -0.97 -3.23 -10.75
CA GLY A 67 -2.16 -2.41 -10.66
C GLY A 67 -2.92 -2.62 -9.35
N VAL A 68 -3.22 -3.88 -8.98
CA VAL A 68 -3.90 -4.21 -7.73
C VAL A 68 -3.08 -3.80 -6.51
N LEU A 69 -1.77 -4.02 -6.52
CA LEU A 69 -0.87 -3.59 -5.44
C LEU A 69 -0.80 -2.07 -5.32
N SER A 70 -0.80 -1.36 -6.45
CA SER A 70 -0.83 0.10 -6.49
C SER A 70 -2.12 0.65 -5.90
N VAL A 71 -3.27 0.10 -6.29
CA VAL A 71 -4.59 0.45 -5.72
C VAL A 71 -4.64 0.13 -4.23
N GLY A 72 -4.09 -1.01 -3.80
CA GLY A 72 -3.98 -1.35 -2.37
C GLY A 72 -3.14 -0.33 -1.60
N GLY A 73 -2.00 0.10 -2.15
CA GLY A 73 -1.18 1.18 -1.61
C GLY A 73 -1.94 2.51 -1.51
N PHE A 74 -2.71 2.86 -2.54
CA PHE A 74 -3.52 4.08 -2.58
C PHE A 74 -4.65 4.08 -1.55
N ILE A 75 -5.36 2.96 -1.39
CA ILE A 75 -6.38 2.79 -0.34
C ILE A 75 -5.75 2.95 1.04
N GLN A 76 -4.56 2.37 1.25
CA GLN A 76 -3.81 2.52 2.50
C GLN A 76 -3.34 3.97 2.73
N LEU A 77 -2.98 4.71 1.67
CA LEU A 77 -2.65 6.14 1.72
C LEU A 77 -3.86 7.01 2.12
N ILE A 78 -5.03 6.80 1.52
CA ILE A 78 -6.24 7.58 1.85
C ILE A 78 -6.72 7.25 3.26
N THR A 79 -6.93 5.97 3.52
CA THR A 79 -7.57 5.53 4.76
C THR A 79 -6.62 5.66 5.95
N GLY A 80 -5.30 5.64 5.71
CA GLY A 80 -4.28 5.61 6.76
C GLY A 80 -4.37 4.36 7.63
N ARG A 81 -4.81 3.25 7.04
CA ARG A 81 -5.01 1.97 7.71
C ARG A 81 -4.08 0.93 7.11
N HIS A 82 -3.37 0.20 7.95
CA HIS A 82 -2.61 -0.96 7.48
C HIS A 82 -3.57 -2.07 7.02
N LEU A 83 -3.51 -2.41 5.73
CA LEU A 83 -4.29 -3.52 5.14
C LEU A 83 -3.74 -4.89 5.57
N ILE A 84 -2.43 -4.96 5.84
CA ILE A 84 -1.74 -6.17 6.31
C ILE A 84 -1.34 -5.93 7.76
N SER A 85 -2.21 -6.31 8.69
CA SER A 85 -1.83 -6.50 10.09
C SER A 85 -1.70 -8.01 10.31
N LYS A 86 -0.47 -8.52 10.40
CA LYS A 86 -0.26 -9.94 10.76
C LYS A 86 -0.91 -10.19 12.12
N ARG A 87 -1.62 -11.32 12.22
CA ARG A 87 -2.31 -11.73 13.43
C ARG A 87 -1.31 -11.99 14.53
#